data_AF-A0AAE6URT2-F1
#
_entry.id   AF-A0AAE6URT2-F1
#
_cell.length_a   1.000
_cell.length_b   1.000
_cell.length_c   1.000
_cell.angle_alpha   90.00
_cell.angle_beta   90.00
_cell.angle_gamma   90.00
#
_symmetry.space_group_name_H-M   'P 1'
#
loop_
_entity.id
_entity.type
_entity.pdbx_description
1 polymer ?
#
loop_
_entity_poly.entity_id
_entity_poly.type
_entity_poly.pdbx_seq_one_letter_code
_entity_poly.pdbx_strand_id
1 'polypeptide(L)' 'MKLSGCEFTEDDLLRRAVRAVGGSRRNTMPRWALVRDAFGCGSGVGTALCRRFGYDPEEILKS' A
#
# COMPACT_ATOMS: atom_id res chain seq x y z
N MET A 1 11.35 5.05 14.87
CA MET A 1 10.35 4.32 15.69
C MET A 1 10.91 2.95 16.05
N LYS A 2 10.73 2.46 17.27
CA LYS A 2 11.18 1.13 17.69
C LYS A 2 9.99 0.18 17.84
N LEU A 3 9.96 -0.91 17.07
CA LEU A 3 8.89 -1.92 17.08
C LEU A 3 9.53 -3.30 17.26
N SER A 4 9.06 -4.07 18.26
CA SER A 4 9.59 -5.42 18.56
C SER A 4 11.12 -5.48 18.68
N GLY A 5 11.75 -4.42 19.21
CA GLY A 5 13.22 -4.33 19.33
C GLY A 5 13.95 -3.83 18.07
N CYS A 6 13.28 -3.74 16.93
CA CYS A 6 13.84 -3.27 15.67
C CYS A 6 13.59 -1.77 15.45
N GLU A 7 14.56 -1.09 14.83
CA GLU A 7 14.40 0.30 14.42
C GLU A 7 13.79 0.41 13.03
N PHE A 8 12.83 1.31 12.89
CA PHE A 8 12.14 1.62 11.65
C PHE A 8 12.05 3.13 11.46
N THR A 9 12.22 3.58 10.22
CA THR A 9 11.73 4.90 9.82
C THR A 9 10.26 4.77 9.41
N GLU A 10 9.52 5.86 9.54
CA GLU A 10 8.13 5.90 9.07
C GLU A 10 8.05 5.61 7.57
N ASP A 11 8.94 6.20 6.76
CA ASP A 11 8.99 5.97 5.31
C ASP A 11 9.23 4.50 4.94
N ASP A 12 10.14 3.82 5.65
CA ASP A 12 10.43 2.40 5.40
C ASP A 12 9.23 1.51 5.77
N LEU A 13 8.56 1.77 6.89
CA LEU A 13 7.34 1.06 7.27
C LEU A 13 6.22 1.27 6.25
N LEU A 14 5.98 2.52 5.83
CA LEU A 14 4.98 2.85 4.82
C LEU A 14 5.27 2.17 3.49
N ARG A 15 6.53 2.20 3.03
CA ARG A 15 6.97 1.53 1.80
C ARG A 15 6.71 0.04 1.85
N ARG A 16 7.03 -0.62 2.97
CA ARG A 16 6.80 -2.05 3.18
C ARG A 16 5.31 -2.37 3.23
N ALA A 17 4.51 -1.57 3.93
CA ALA A 17 3.08 -1.75 4.02
C ALA A 17 2.41 -1.63 2.65
N VAL A 18 2.72 -0.58 1.88
CA VAL A 18 2.20 -0.41 0.50
C VAL A 18 2.63 -1.56 -0.41
N ARG A 19 3.88 -2.04 -0.29
CA ARG A 19 4.36 -3.20 -1.04
C ARG A 19 3.61 -4.49 -0.69
N ALA A 20 3.27 -4.67 0.59
CA ALA A 20 2.64 -5.88 1.11
C ALA A 20 1.15 -5.99 0.77
N VAL A 21 0.54 -4.90 0.29
CA VAL A 21 -0.82 -4.92 -0.22
C VAL A 21 -0.90 -5.92 -1.38
N GLY A 22 -1.83 -6.87 -1.26
CA GLY A 22 -2.06 -7.92 -2.24
C GLY A 22 -3.52 -7.99 -2.65
N GLY A 23 -3.76 -8.44 -3.87
CA GLY A 23 -5.09 -8.83 -4.33
C GLY A 23 -5.35 -10.32 -4.08
N SER A 24 -6.59 -10.75 -4.27
CA SER A 24 -6.96 -12.16 -4.42
C SER A 24 -7.09 -12.53 -5.90
N ARG A 25 -7.23 -13.83 -6.23
CA ARG A 25 -7.55 -14.26 -7.61
C ARG A 25 -8.81 -13.63 -8.19
N ARG A 26 -9.75 -13.20 -7.34
CA ARG A 26 -11.01 -12.55 -7.73
C ARG A 26 -10.94 -11.02 -7.62
N ASN A 27 -9.78 -10.46 -7.27
CA ASN A 27 -9.66 -9.02 -7.10
C ASN A 27 -9.80 -8.31 -8.45
N THR A 28 -10.77 -7.41 -8.52
CA THR A 28 -10.99 -6.49 -9.65
C THR A 28 -10.64 -5.06 -9.27
N MET A 29 -10.18 -4.83 -8.04
CA MET A 29 -9.87 -3.49 -7.57
C MET A 29 -8.44 -3.07 -7.95
N PRO A 30 -8.25 -1.80 -8.32
CA PRO A 30 -6.94 -1.23 -8.54
C PRO A 30 -6.14 -1.15 -7.24
N ARG A 31 -4.81 -1.17 -7.37
CA ARG A 31 -3.86 -1.11 -6.25
C ARG A 31 -4.18 0.02 -5.29
N TRP A 32 -4.55 1.21 -5.78
CA TRP A 32 -4.90 2.35 -4.92
C TRP A 32 -6.06 2.05 -3.96
N ALA A 33 -7.04 1.24 -4.37
CA ALA A 33 -8.20 0.91 -3.56
C ALA A 33 -7.82 -0.09 -2.46
N LEU A 34 -6.95 -1.04 -2.77
CA LEU A 34 -6.40 -1.95 -1.76
C LEU A 34 -5.51 -1.20 -0.75
N VAL A 35 -4.71 -0.24 -1.20
CA VAL A 35 -3.92 0.64 -0.32
C VAL A 35 -4.85 1.51 0.52
N ARG A 36 -5.89 2.10 -0.06
CA ARG A 36 -6.91 2.86 0.67
C ARG A 36 -7.49 2.03 1.83
N ASP A 37 -7.89 0.81 1.55
CA ASP A 37 -8.52 -0.08 2.53
C ASP A 37 -7.54 -0.51 3.64
N ALA A 38 -6.28 -0.80 3.28
CA ALA A 38 -5.24 -1.16 4.25
C ALA A 38 -4.88 -0.02 5.22
N PHE A 39 -4.96 1.24 4.76
CA PHE A 39 -4.60 2.41 5.54
C PHE A 39 -5.82 3.16 6.14
N GLY A 40 -7.04 2.75 5.81
CA GLY A 40 -8.27 3.42 6.27
C GLY A 40 -8.38 4.88 5.81
N CYS A 41 -7.92 5.19 4.60
CA CYS A 41 -7.82 6.56 4.10
C CYS A 41 -8.74 6.84 2.90
N GLY A 42 -8.60 8.02 2.27
CA GLY A 42 -9.33 8.39 1.06
C GLY A 42 -8.65 7.92 -0.23
N SER A 43 -9.40 7.89 -1.34
CA SER A 43 -8.88 7.48 -2.67
C SER A 43 -7.66 8.29 -3.13
N GLY A 44 -7.65 9.60 -2.86
CA GLY A 44 -6.51 10.48 -3.17
C GLY A 44 -5.25 10.09 -2.40
N VAL A 45 -5.39 9.72 -1.13
CA VAL A 45 -4.26 9.28 -0.29
C VAL A 45 -3.73 7.92 -0.76
N GLY A 46 -4.61 6.96 -1.07
CA GLY A 46 -4.20 5.67 -1.62
C GLY A 46 -3.45 5.81 -2.95
N THR A 47 -3.92 6.69 -3.83
CA THR A 47 -3.25 7.01 -5.10
C THR A 47 -1.89 7.65 -4.89
N ALA A 48 -1.79 8.63 -3.99
CA ALA A 48 -0.55 9.32 -3.68
C ALA A 48 0.50 8.37 -3.07
N LEU A 49 0.08 7.45 -2.20
CA LEU A 49 0.95 6.43 -1.61
C LEU A 49 1.51 5.46 -2.65
N CYS A 50 0.70 5.03 -3.62
CA CYS A 50 1.17 4.21 -4.74
C CYS A 50 2.29 4.94 -5.52
N ARG A 51 2.01 6.18 -5.95
CA ARG A 51 2.96 6.99 -6.72
C ARG A 51 4.24 7.31 -5.94
N ARG A 52 4.11 7.65 -4.65
CA ARG A 52 5.25 7.96 -3.77
C ARG A 52 6.29 6.84 -3.75
N PHE A 53 5.84 5.58 -3.81
CA PHE A 53 6.72 4.41 -3.77
C PHE A 53 6.91 3.74 -5.14
N GLY A 54 6.56 4.42 -6.23
CA GLY A 54 6.84 3.95 -7.60
C GLY A 54 5.90 2.87 -8.13
N TYR A 55 4.71 2.71 -7.54
CA TYR A 55 3.70 1.77 -8.00
C TYR A 55 2.66 2.44 -8.90
N ASP A 56 2.16 1.70 -9.89
CA ASP A 56 1.02 2.10 -10.70
C ASP A 56 -0.27 1.99 -9.87
N PRO A 57 -0.99 3.10 -9.60
CA PRO A 57 -2.23 3.09 -8.84
C PRO A 57 -3.33 2.24 -9.48
N GLU A 58 -3.37 2.17 -10.82
CA GLU A 58 -4.43 1.50 -11.59
C GLU A 58 -4.17 0.01 -11.81
N GLU A 59 -3.00 -0.48 -11.41
CA GLU A 59 -2.65 -1.89 -11.54
C GLU A 59 -3.62 -2.78 -10.77
N ILE A 60 -4.17 -3.79 -11.44
CA ILE A 60 -4.98 -4.83 -10.79
C ILE A 60 -4.05 -5.90 -10.24
N LEU A 61 -3.86 -5.91 -8.92
CA LEU A 61 -3.09 -6.94 -8.25
C LEU A 61 -3.83 -8.28 -8.25
N LYS A 62 -3.17 -9.30 -8.77
CA LYS A 62 -3.61 -10.70 -8.74
C LYS A 62 -2.60 -11.51 -7.92
N SER A 63 -3.12 -12.48 -7.17
CA SER A 63 -2.30 -13.41 -6.38
C SER A 63 -1.79 -14.59 -7.20
#